data_AF-A0A9P7G2S9-F1
#
_entry.id   AF-A0A9P7G2S9-F1
#
_cell.length_a   1.000
_cell.length_b   1.000
_cell.length_c   1.000
_cell.angle_alpha   90.00
_cell.angle_beta   90.00
_cell.angle_gamma   90.00
#
_symmetry.space_group_name_H-M   'P 1'
#
loop_
_entity.id
_entity.type
_entity.pdbx_description
1 polymer ?
#
loop_
_entity_poly.entity_id
_entity_poly.type
_entity_poly.pdbx_seq_one_letter_code
_entity_poly.pdbx_strand_id
1 'polypeptide(L)'
;NVSPKPLSVVDGRVILDSVQALESNIYHTLDDIADRSNIFSGFHVPAIPALIKQDLVNWNTATLALGAGLIGSVPAGLLGDATAFTTRAAANFGAAIAAFP
;
A
#
# COMPACT_ATOMS: atom_id res chain seq x y z
N ASN A 1 19.21 11.31 3.26
CA ASN A 1 18.82 9.94 2.87
C ASN A 1 20.06 9.09 2.80
N VAL A 2 20.29 8.23 3.79
CA VAL A 2 21.33 7.19 3.70
C VAL A 2 20.69 5.98 3.03
N SER A 3 21.37 5.38 2.05
CA SER A 3 20.91 4.10 1.51
C SER A 3 20.93 3.06 2.63
N PRO A 4 19.85 2.29 2.81
CA PRO A 4 19.85 1.19 3.77
C PRO A 4 21.01 0.23 3.47
N LYS A 5 21.63 -0.29 4.52
CA LYS A 5 22.61 -1.37 4.36
C LYS A 5 21.88 -2.60 3.78
N PRO A 6 22.45 -3.31 2.80
CA PRO A 6 21.84 -4.53 2.27
C PRO A 6 21.52 -5.51 3.41
N LEU A 7 20.27 -5.97 3.43
CA LEU A 7 19.81 -6.98 4.39
C LEU A 7 20.47 -8.32 4.11
N SER A 8 20.65 -9.14 5.15
CA SER A 8 20.91 -10.56 4.94
C SER A 8 19.71 -11.20 4.24
N VAL A 9 19.91 -12.33 3.57
CA VAL A 9 18.80 -13.08 2.93
C VAL A 9 17.76 -13.53 3.97
N VAL A 10 18.22 -13.93 5.15
CA VAL A 10 17.34 -14.37 6.23
C VAL A 10 16.51 -13.20 6.75
N ASP A 11 17.14 -12.08 7.10
CA ASP A 11 16.43 -10.89 7.60
C ASP A 11 15.51 -10.30 6.53
N GLY A 12 15.96 -10.26 5.28
CA GLY A 12 15.17 -9.81 4.14
C GLY A 12 13.91 -10.66 3.95
N ARG A 13 14.03 -11.99 4.08
CA ARG A 13 12.87 -12.89 3.99
C ARG A 13 11.91 -12.65 5.15
N VAL A 14 12.40 -12.57 6.39
CA VAL A 14 11.55 -12.33 7.58
C VAL A 14 10.77 -11.01 7.46
N ILE A 15 11.44 -9.94 7.04
CA ILE A 15 10.80 -8.63 6.87
C ILE A 15 9.75 -8.70 5.75
N LEU A 16 10.09 -9.31 4.61
CA LEU A 16 9.19 -9.42 3.48
C LEU A 16 7.95 -10.26 3.82
N ASP A 17 8.12 -11.39 4.49
CA ASP A 17 7.01 -12.24 4.94
C ASP A 17 6.11 -11.48 5.92
N SER A 18 6.69 -10.65 6.80
CA SER A 18 5.93 -9.81 7.73
C SER A 18 5.12 -8.74 7.00
N VAL A 19 5.68 -8.12 5.96
CA VAL A 19 4.97 -7.14 5.12
C VAL A 19 3.87 -7.81 4.30
N GLN A 20 4.14 -8.99 3.74
CA GLN A 20 3.18 -9.78 2.98
C GLN A 20 2.02 -10.28 3.85
N ALA A 21 2.26 -10.61 5.12
CA ALA A 21 1.21 -10.99 6.06
C ALA A 21 0.20 -9.85 6.33
N LEU A 22 0.62 -8.59 6.16
CA LEU A 22 -0.26 -7.43 6.28
C LEU A 22 -1.10 -7.18 5.01
N GLU A 23 -0.68 -7.71 3.85
CA GLU A 23 -1.33 -7.43 2.55
C GLU A 23 -2.82 -7.77 2.58
N SER A 24 -3.21 -8.95 3.08
CA SER A 24 -4.62 -9.36 3.08
C SER A 24 -5.51 -8.41 3.89
N ASN A 25 -5.04 -7.95 5.06
CA ASN A 25 -5.81 -7.02 5.89
C ASN A 25 -5.91 -5.64 5.23
N ILE A 26 -4.81 -5.16 4.63
CA ILE A 26 -4.79 -3.88 3.93
C ILE A 26 -5.76 -3.95 2.75
N TYR A 27 -5.67 -4.98 1.91
CA TYR A 27 -6.47 -5.08 0.69
C TYR A 27 -7.95 -5.29 0.98
N HIS A 28 -8.31 -6.14 1.95
CA HIS A 28 -9.71 -6.24 2.39
C HIS A 28 -10.25 -4.90 2.91
N THR A 29 -9.45 -4.15 3.67
CA THR A 29 -9.86 -2.83 4.16
C THR A 29 -10.06 -1.84 3.01
N LEU A 30 -9.21 -1.87 1.99
CA LEU A 30 -9.33 -1.02 0.81
C LEU A 30 -10.57 -1.34 -0.01
N ASP A 31 -10.86 -2.62 -0.22
CA ASP A 31 -12.09 -3.07 -0.88
C ASP A 31 -13.32 -2.65 -0.07
N ASP A 32 -13.30 -2.85 1.26
CA ASP A 32 -14.38 -2.42 2.15
C ASP A 32 -14.63 -0.90 2.09
N ILE A 33 -13.57 -0.09 2.01
CA ILE A 33 -13.69 1.36 1.87
C ILE A 33 -14.27 1.73 0.50
N ALA A 34 -13.80 1.08 -0.57
CA ALA A 34 -14.28 1.30 -1.93
C ALA A 34 -15.77 0.96 -2.08
N ASP A 35 -16.20 -0.18 -1.53
CA ASP A 35 -17.60 -0.64 -1.54
C ASP A 35 -18.55 0.33 -0.82
N ARG A 36 -18.02 1.12 0.12
CA ARG A 36 -18.78 2.11 0.90
C ARG A 36 -18.72 3.53 0.29
N SER A 37 -18.10 3.72 -0.87
CA SER A 37 -17.95 5.05 -1.49
C SER A 37 -19.30 5.72 -1.79
N ASN A 38 -20.33 4.94 -2.10
CA ASN A 38 -21.70 5.41 -2.30
C ASN A 38 -22.35 5.93 -1.01
N ILE A 39 -22.08 5.31 0.14
CA ILE A 39 -22.55 5.76 1.45
C ILE A 39 -21.88 7.09 1.78
N PHE A 40 -20.56 7.18 1.58
CA PHE A 40 -19.80 8.39 1.87
C PHE A 40 -20.20 9.58 0.98
N SER A 41 -20.50 9.33 -0.30
CA SER A 41 -20.99 10.36 -1.23
C SER A 41 -22.47 10.71 -1.02
N GLY A 42 -23.24 9.83 -0.37
CA GLY A 42 -24.62 10.10 0.05
C GLY A 42 -24.74 11.07 1.24
N PHE A 43 -23.69 11.27 2.02
CA PHE A 43 -23.66 12.38 2.97
C PHE A 43 -23.63 13.70 2.18
N HIS A 44 -24.55 14.62 2.46
CA HIS A 44 -24.61 15.96 1.85
C HIS A 44 -23.45 16.87 2.30
N VAL A 45 -22.29 16.28 2.59
CA VAL A 45 -21.05 16.92 3.01
C VAL A 45 -19.97 16.51 2.01
N PRO A 46 -19.79 17.26 0.91
CA PRO A 46 -18.82 16.94 -0.15
C PRO A 46 -17.38 16.80 0.35
N ALA A 47 -17.06 17.38 1.51
CA ALA A 47 -15.76 17.25 2.14
C ALA A 47 -15.42 15.81 2.58
N ILE A 48 -16.41 14.95 2.86
CA ILE A 48 -16.15 13.58 3.36
C ILE A 48 -15.50 12.70 2.27
N PRO A 49 -16.09 12.53 1.07
CA PRO A 49 -15.42 11.79 0.00
C PRO A 49 -14.04 12.35 -0.35
N ALA A 50 -13.89 13.68 -0.34
CA ALA A 50 -12.62 14.34 -0.64
C ALA A 50 -11.53 14.01 0.41
N LEU A 51 -11.88 14.03 1.70
CA LEU A 51 -10.96 13.66 2.78
C LEU A 51 -10.55 12.18 2.68
N ILE A 52 -11.50 11.28 2.43
CA ILE A 52 -11.21 9.85 2.29
C ILE A 52 -10.26 9.62 1.11
N LYS A 53 -10.53 10.25 -0.04
CA LYS A 53 -9.66 10.18 -1.22
C LYS A 53 -8.25 10.70 -0.92
N GLN A 54 -8.15 11.81 -0.19
CA GLN A 54 -6.87 12.37 0.22
C GLN A 54 -6.09 11.40 1.14
N ASP A 55 -6.77 10.78 2.11
CA ASP A 55 -6.16 9.80 3.01
C ASP A 55 -5.68 8.56 2.27
N LEU A 56 -6.48 8.04 1.32
CA LEU A 56 -6.08 6.92 0.46
C LEU A 56 -4.84 7.26 -0.39
N VAL A 57 -4.74 8.48 -0.92
CA VAL A 57 -3.56 8.96 -1.66
C VAL A 57 -2.33 9.03 -0.74
N ASN A 58 -2.50 9.53 0.50
CA ASN A 58 -1.43 9.61 1.48
C ASN A 58 -0.93 8.22 1.88
N TRP A 59 -1.84 7.28 2.16
CA TRP A 59 -1.51 5.89 2.50
C TRP A 59 -0.86 5.15 1.34
N ASN A 60 -1.32 5.37 0.10
CA ASN A 60 -0.67 4.83 -1.09
C ASN A 60 0.77 5.34 -1.18
N THR A 61 0.97 6.65 -1.06
CA THR A 61 2.30 7.28 -1.11
C THR A 61 3.25 6.71 -0.05
N ALA A 62 2.78 6.58 1.19
CA ALA A 62 3.57 6.00 2.28
C ALA A 62 3.89 4.53 2.04
N THR A 63 2.94 3.74 1.54
CA THR A 63 3.13 2.31 1.24
C THR A 63 4.11 2.10 0.09
N LEU A 64 4.06 2.93 -0.95
CA LEU A 64 5.02 2.89 -2.06
C LEU A 64 6.42 3.33 -1.62
N ALA A 65 6.53 4.30 -0.71
CA ALA A 65 7.81 4.67 -0.11
C ALA A 65 8.42 3.51 0.69
N LEU A 66 7.61 2.77 1.46
CA LEU A 66 8.03 1.54 2.13
C LEU A 66 8.49 0.49 1.10
N GLY A 67 7.70 0.24 0.05
CA GLY A 67 8.04 -0.70 -1.03
C GLY A 67 9.36 -0.37 -1.72
N ALA A 68 9.58 0.91 -2.04
CA ALA A 68 10.85 1.39 -2.60
C ALA A 68 12.03 1.19 -1.62
N GLY A 69 11.81 1.43 -0.34
CA GLY A 69 12.78 1.14 0.72
C GLY A 69 13.14 -0.35 0.80
N LEU A 70 12.15 -1.24 0.72
CA LEU A 70 12.36 -2.69 0.67
C LEU A 70 13.17 -3.08 -0.56
N ILE A 71 12.75 -2.66 -1.75
CA ILE A 71 13.45 -2.93 -3.02
C ILE A 71 14.92 -2.50 -2.95
N GLY A 72 15.20 -1.34 -2.34
CA GLY A 72 16.58 -0.85 -2.18
C GLY A 72 17.41 -1.58 -1.11
N SER A 73 16.78 -2.35 -0.23
CA SER A 73 17.43 -3.00 0.91
C SER A 73 17.54 -4.52 0.78
N VAL A 74 16.63 -5.16 0.03
CA VAL A 74 16.58 -6.62 -0.08
C VAL A 74 17.70 -7.17 -0.97
N PRO A 75 18.23 -8.37 -0.67
CA PRO A 75 19.17 -9.04 -1.56
C PRO A 75 18.51 -9.45 -2.88
N ALA A 76 19.32 -9.62 -3.94
CA ALA A 76 18.85 -9.86 -5.31
C ALA A 76 17.82 -11.00 -5.44
N GLY A 77 17.97 -12.07 -4.66
CA GLY A 77 17.04 -13.21 -4.66
C GLY A 77 15.63 -12.91 -4.15
N LEU A 78 15.41 -11.77 -3.49
CA LEU A 78 14.12 -11.33 -2.95
C LEU A 78 13.57 -10.09 -3.70
N LEU A 79 14.30 -9.57 -4.69
CA LEU A 79 13.92 -8.37 -5.42
C LEU A 79 12.58 -8.53 -6.16
N GLY A 80 12.34 -9.72 -6.72
CA GLY A 80 11.08 -10.04 -7.40
C GLY A 80 9.89 -9.95 -6.46
N ASP A 81 10.01 -10.53 -5.26
CA ASP A 81 8.94 -10.54 -4.26
C ASP A 81 8.64 -9.12 -3.73
N ALA A 82 9.69 -8.32 -3.45
CA ALA A 82 9.53 -6.93 -3.00
C ALA A 82 8.91 -6.02 -4.09
N THR A 83 9.28 -6.25 -5.35
CA THR A 83 8.67 -5.57 -6.50
C THR A 83 7.20 -5.96 -6.64
N ALA A 84 6.88 -7.24 -6.53
CA ALA A 84 5.52 -7.74 -6.64
C ALA A 84 4.60 -7.18 -5.54
N PHE A 85 5.08 -7.08 -4.29
CA PHE A 85 4.37 -6.38 -3.21
C PHE A 85 4.04 -4.94 -3.61
N THR A 86 5.04 -4.19 -4.08
CA THR A 86 4.88 -2.77 -4.44
C THR A 86 3.86 -2.59 -5.57
N THR A 87 3.89 -3.48 -6.59
CA THR A 87 2.92 -3.48 -7.69
C THR A 87 1.50 -3.79 -7.20
N ARG A 88 1.32 -4.81 -6.35
CA ARG A 88 -0.01 -5.14 -5.79
C ARG A 88 -0.55 -3.99 -4.93
N ALA A 89 0.30 -3.39 -4.09
CA ALA A 89 -0.09 -2.24 -3.27
C ALA A 89 -0.56 -1.08 -4.14
N ALA A 90 0.21 -0.70 -5.17
CA ALA A 90 -0.17 0.37 -6.10
C ALA A 90 -1.53 0.10 -6.77
N ALA A 91 -1.78 -1.14 -7.21
CA ALA A 91 -3.02 -1.51 -7.88
C ALA A 91 -4.24 -1.42 -6.93
N ASN A 92 -4.15 -2.00 -5.73
CA ASN A 92 -5.25 -2.00 -4.76
C ASN A 92 -5.59 -0.58 -4.27
N PHE A 93 -4.57 0.22 -3.93
CA PHE A 93 -4.81 1.63 -3.58
C PHE A 93 -5.38 2.41 -4.76
N GLY A 94 -4.90 2.16 -5.99
CA GLY A 94 -5.44 2.79 -7.19
C GLY A 94 -6.93 2.51 -7.39
N ALA A 95 -7.36 1.26 -7.19
CA ALA A 95 -8.76 0.86 -7.26
C ALA A 95 -9.61 1.58 -6.19
N ALA A 96 -9.15 1.60 -4.93
CA ALA A 96 -9.85 2.27 -3.84
C ALA A 96 -9.94 3.80 -4.05
N ILE A 97 -8.88 4.46 -4.51
CA ILE A 97 -8.88 5.89 -4.82
C ILE A 97 -9.88 6.21 -5.94
N ALA A 98 -9.95 5.36 -6.97
CA ALA A 98 -10.85 5.55 -8.10
C ALA A 98 -12.34 5.40 -7.72
N ALA A 99 -12.66 4.75 -6.60
CA ALA A 99 -14.02 4.62 -6.11
C ALA A 99 -14.59 5.93 -5.55
N PHE A 100 -13.76 6.92 -5.22
CA PHE A 100 -14.18 8.21 -4.68
C PHE A 100 -14.15 9.31 -5.74
N PRO A 101 -15.23 10.13 -5.85
CA PRO A 101 -15.33 11.23 -6.81
C PRO A 101 -14.21 12.28 -6.63
#